data_AF-A0A8H7UMF1-F1
#
_entry.id   AF-A0A8H7UMF1-F1
#
_cell.length_a   1.000
_cell.length_b   1.000
_cell.length_c   1.000
_cell.angle_alpha   90.00
_cell.angle_beta   90.00
_cell.angle_gamma   90.00
#
_symmetry.space_group_name_H-M   'P 1'
#
loop_
_entity.id
_entity.type
_entity.pdbx_description
1 polymer ?
#
loop_
_entity_poly.entity_id
_entity_poly.type
_entity_poly.pdbx_seq_one_letter_code
_entity_poly.pdbx_strand_id
1 'polypeptide(L)'
;HKQDMPFGLKVPSKNTLIFSGVAGGLAGLVYSSNKYAQDARTRLAQRVSFLADRPCGVHEMPRKVTVYITAPPGDGLERVELGSPILVAGAVDDEIKEAKSLGQIETSVMEEIIPRHPEAAEAASNTESADHKPLENKSNTGFTSPVDNMNNKKKSEVIYDGILATGRNAYSEGLSGLAKG
;
A
#
# COMPACT_ATOMS: atom_id res chain seq x y z
N HIS A 1 -43.10 22.90 -44.69
CA HIS A 1 -42.37 24.10 -44.25
C HIS A 1 -41.01 23.66 -43.71
N LYS A 2 -39.91 23.91 -44.43
CA LYS A 2 -38.56 23.71 -43.92
C LYS A 2 -38.21 24.99 -43.16
N GLN A 3 -38.20 24.93 -41.83
CA GLN A 3 -37.71 26.03 -41.00
C GLN A 3 -36.19 25.94 -41.00
N ASP A 4 -35.55 26.82 -41.77
CA ASP A 4 -34.10 26.97 -41.75
C ASP A 4 -33.73 27.86 -40.55
N MET A 5 -32.86 27.36 -39.68
CA MET A 5 -32.34 28.13 -38.54
C MET A 5 -31.26 29.13 -39.01
N PRO A 6 -31.01 30.22 -38.27
CA PRO A 6 -29.88 31.09 -38.56
C PRO A 6 -28.57 30.26 -38.59
N PHE A 7 -27.65 30.63 -39.48
CA PHE A 7 -26.38 29.93 -39.78
C PHE A 7 -26.47 28.68 -40.68
N GLY A 8 -27.60 28.43 -41.35
CA GLY A 8 -27.72 27.34 -42.33
C GLY A 8 -27.67 25.94 -41.72
N LEU A 9 -27.78 25.83 -40.39
CA LEU A 9 -27.92 24.56 -39.71
C LEU A 9 -29.32 24.00 -39.97
N LYS A 10 -29.37 22.83 -40.62
CA LYS A 10 -30.59 22.05 -40.72
C LYS A 10 -30.94 21.50 -39.35
N VAL A 11 -32.22 21.60 -38.99
CA VAL A 11 -32.74 21.01 -37.74
C VAL A 11 -32.44 19.51 -37.75
N PRO A 12 -31.83 18.96 -36.69
CA PRO A 12 -31.61 17.52 -36.60
C PRO A 12 -32.97 16.80 -36.70
N SER A 13 -32.98 15.66 -37.39
CA SER A 13 -34.18 14.83 -37.48
C SER A 13 -34.63 14.37 -36.08
N LYS A 14 -35.91 14.02 -35.91
CA LYS A 14 -36.43 13.49 -34.63
C LYS A 14 -35.58 12.34 -34.09
N ASN A 15 -35.18 11.42 -34.97
CA ASN A 15 -34.36 10.26 -34.60
C ASN A 15 -32.95 10.67 -34.16
N THR A 16 -32.35 11.66 -34.83
CA THR A 16 -31.05 12.22 -34.44
C THR A 16 -31.10 12.88 -33.07
N LEU A 17 -32.16 13.63 -32.79
CA LEU A 17 -32.34 14.28 -31.49
C LEU A 17 -32.47 13.25 -30.37
N ILE A 18 -33.34 12.25 -30.54
CA ILE A 18 -33.53 11.16 -29.57
C ILE A 18 -32.21 10.43 -29.33
N PHE A 19 -31.49 10.07 -30.39
CA PHE A 19 -30.19 9.41 -30.29
C PHE A 19 -29.19 10.27 -29.50
N SER A 20 -29.05 11.55 -29.85
CA SER A 20 -28.11 12.45 -29.17
C SER A 20 -28.45 12.66 -27.69
N GLY A 21 -29.74 12.70 -27.34
CA GLY A 21 -30.20 12.82 -25.96
C GLY A 21 -29.85 11.58 -25.14
N VAL A 22 -30.13 10.39 -25.65
CA VAL A 22 -29.81 9.12 -24.96
C VAL A 22 -28.30 8.93 -24.85
N ALA A 23 -27.56 9.14 -25.94
CA ALA A 23 -26.10 9.04 -25.94
C ALA A 23 -25.45 10.06 -24.98
N GLY A 24 -25.93 11.31 -24.98
CA GLY A 24 -25.48 12.36 -24.07
C GLY A 24 -25.79 12.05 -22.60
N GLY A 25 -26.97 11.48 -22.31
CA GLY A 25 -27.35 11.06 -20.96
C GLY A 25 -26.44 9.95 -20.42
N LEU A 26 -26.16 8.92 -21.23
CA LEU A 26 -25.26 7.83 -20.86
C LEU A 26 -23.81 8.34 -20.68
N ALA A 27 -23.32 9.16 -21.60
CA ALA A 27 -21.99 9.75 -21.52
C ALA A 27 -21.84 10.64 -20.27
N GLY A 28 -22.85 11.45 -19.97
CA GLY A 28 -22.89 12.31 -18.78
C GLY A 28 -22.85 11.50 -17.48
N LEU A 29 -23.56 10.37 -17.42
CA LEU A 29 -23.55 9.50 -16.25
C LEU A 29 -22.15 8.91 -15.97
N VAL A 30 -21.49 8.39 -17.00
CA VAL A 30 -20.13 7.84 -16.89
C VAL A 30 -19.13 8.94 -16.50
N TYR A 31 -19.22 10.10 -17.15
CA TYR A 31 -18.36 11.24 -16.85
C TYR A 31 -18.50 11.73 -15.40
N SER A 32 -19.74 11.90 -14.94
CA SER A 32 -20.02 12.37 -13.58
C SER A 32 -19.50 11.38 -12.54
N SER A 33 -19.71 10.07 -12.75
CA SER A 33 -19.21 9.02 -11.86
C SER A 33 -17.69 9.09 -11.71
N ASN A 34 -16.97 9.21 -12.82
CA ASN A 34 -15.51 9.35 -12.80
C ASN A 34 -15.07 10.64 -12.11
N LYS A 35 -15.76 11.76 -12.35
CA LYS A 35 -15.44 13.03 -11.71
C LYS A 35 -15.63 12.99 -10.19
N TYR A 36 -16.77 12.48 -9.72
CA TYR A 36 -17.00 12.34 -8.28
C TYR A 36 -15.98 11.41 -7.61
N ALA A 37 -15.57 10.33 -8.29
CA ALA A 37 -14.52 9.46 -7.78
C ALA A 37 -13.17 10.18 -7.63
N GLN A 38 -12.79 11.01 -8.61
CA GLN A 38 -11.55 11.80 -8.54
C GLN A 38 -11.62 12.92 -7.50
N ASP A 39 -12.76 13.60 -7.39
CA ASP A 39 -12.97 14.66 -6.40
C ASP A 39 -12.92 14.09 -4.98
N ALA A 40 -13.50 12.91 -4.74
CA ALA A 40 -13.43 12.21 -3.46
C ALA A 40 -11.98 11.85 -3.09
N ARG A 41 -11.21 11.30 -4.03
CA ARG A 41 -9.78 10.98 -3.82
C ARG A 41 -8.98 12.24 -3.51
N THR A 42 -9.20 13.32 -4.26
CA THR A 42 -8.50 14.61 -4.06
C THR A 42 -8.82 15.20 -2.69
N ARG A 43 -10.10 15.17 -2.28
CA ARG A 43 -10.51 15.63 -0.95
C ARG A 43 -9.85 14.84 0.19
N LEU A 44 -9.71 13.52 0.02
CA LEU A 44 -9.02 12.68 1.01
C LEU A 44 -7.51 12.95 1.01
N ALA A 45 -6.88 13.10 -0.16
CA ALA A 45 -5.48 13.46 -0.29
C ALA A 45 -5.18 14.81 0.38
N GLN A 46 -6.01 15.83 0.16
CA GLN A 46 -5.89 17.13 0.81
C GLN A 46 -5.97 17.02 2.34
N ARG A 47 -6.81 16.13 2.87
CA ARG A 47 -6.92 15.90 4.32
C ARG A 47 -5.67 15.30 4.94
N VAL A 48 -4.88 14.52 4.21
CA VAL A 48 -3.65 13.91 4.72
C VAL A 48 -2.39 14.69 4.37
N SER A 49 -2.49 15.68 3.48
CA SER A 49 -1.35 16.49 3.00
C SER A 49 -0.51 17.11 4.12
N PHE A 50 -1.14 17.53 5.21
CA PHE A 50 -0.45 18.09 6.37
C PHE A 50 0.57 17.12 7.02
N LEU A 51 0.44 15.82 6.78
CA LEU A 51 1.39 14.81 7.27
C LEU A 51 2.72 14.88 6.53
N ALA A 52 2.72 15.28 5.25
CA ALA A 52 3.92 15.41 4.45
C ALA A 52 4.77 16.62 4.86
N ASP A 53 4.13 17.70 5.34
CA ASP A 53 4.82 18.93 5.73
C ASP A 53 5.56 18.82 7.08
N ARG A 54 5.30 17.77 7.87
CA ARG A 54 5.97 17.58 9.15
C ARG A 54 7.41 17.09 8.93
N PRO A 55 8.43 17.82 9.40
CA PRO A 55 9.81 17.39 9.25
C PRO A 55 10.04 16.10 10.06
N CYS A 56 10.76 15.17 9.46
CA CYS A 56 11.23 13.96 10.13
C CYS A 56 12.47 14.30 10.97
N GLY A 57 12.58 13.73 12.17
CA GLY A 57 13.78 13.90 13.00
C GLY A 57 15.05 13.42 12.29
N VAL A 58 16.21 13.96 12.64
CA VAL A 58 17.50 13.63 12.00
C VAL A 58 17.88 12.14 12.17
N HIS A 59 17.34 11.49 13.20
CA HIS A 59 17.52 10.08 13.50
C HIS A 59 16.27 9.24 13.20
N GLU A 60 15.19 9.85 12.70
CA GLU A 60 13.96 9.16 12.37
C GLU A 60 13.99 8.74 10.90
N MET A 61 13.55 7.52 10.62
CA MET A 61 13.30 7.07 9.25
C MET A 61 11.94 7.58 8.75
N PRO A 62 11.78 7.80 7.44
CA PRO A 62 10.48 8.07 6.87
C PRO A 62 9.51 6.92 7.14
N ARG A 63 8.23 7.27 7.32
CA ARG A 63 7.16 6.32 7.61
C ARG A 63 6.98 5.35 6.45
N LYS A 64 7.20 4.06 6.68
CA LYS A 64 7.04 3.00 5.67
C LYS A 64 5.91 2.04 6.02
N VAL A 65 5.05 1.73 5.05
CA VAL A 65 3.87 0.86 5.20
C VAL A 65 3.92 -0.29 4.21
N THR A 66 3.60 -1.51 4.66
CA THR A 66 3.41 -2.66 3.77
C THR A 66 1.95 -2.77 3.35
N VAL A 67 1.69 -2.78 2.05
CA VAL A 67 0.34 -2.87 1.48
C VAL A 67 0.12 -4.26 0.89
N TYR A 68 -0.68 -5.09 1.55
CA TYR A 68 -1.11 -6.37 1.00
C TYR A 68 -2.37 -6.20 0.15
N ILE A 69 -2.28 -6.57 -1.13
CA ILE A 69 -3.39 -6.49 -2.08
C ILE A 69 -3.74 -7.90 -2.55
N THR A 70 -5.02 -8.23 -2.50
CA THR A 70 -5.56 -9.43 -3.14
C THR A 70 -6.47 -9.06 -4.30
N ALA A 71 -6.26 -9.71 -5.45
CA ALA A 71 -7.18 -9.59 -6.56
C ALA A 71 -8.55 -10.17 -6.18
N PRO A 72 -9.66 -9.57 -6.66
CA PRO A 72 -10.93 -10.25 -6.69
C PRO A 72 -10.80 -11.60 -7.42
N PRO A 73 -11.45 -12.68 -6.95
CA PRO A 73 -11.33 -13.99 -7.57
C PRO A 73 -11.84 -13.95 -9.01
N GLY A 74 -10.97 -14.25 -9.97
CA GLY A 74 -11.28 -14.24 -11.41
C GLY A 74 -10.98 -12.92 -12.13
N ASP A 75 -10.44 -11.91 -11.45
CA ASP A 75 -10.00 -10.64 -12.05
C ASP A 75 -8.47 -10.49 -11.93
N GLY A 76 -7.87 -9.68 -12.80
CA GLY A 76 -6.44 -9.36 -12.78
C GLY A 76 -6.11 -8.28 -11.76
N LEU A 77 -4.85 -8.24 -11.31
CA LEU A 77 -4.33 -7.22 -10.38
C LEU A 77 -4.18 -5.83 -11.03
N GLU A 78 -4.32 -5.75 -12.34
CA GLU A 78 -4.08 -4.55 -13.15
C GLU A 78 -4.99 -3.35 -12.80
N ARG A 79 -6.10 -3.58 -12.09
CA ARG A 79 -7.10 -2.54 -11.79
C ARG A 79 -7.02 -1.96 -10.38
N VAL A 80 -6.16 -2.47 -9.50
CA VAL A 80 -6.19 -2.11 -8.08
C VAL A 80 -5.26 -0.93 -7.76
N GLU A 81 -5.44 0.22 -8.40
CA GLU A 81 -4.73 1.48 -8.08
C GLU A 81 -5.28 2.14 -6.78
N LEU A 82 -5.84 1.36 -5.86
CA LEU A 82 -6.62 1.89 -4.75
C LEU A 82 -5.72 2.16 -3.55
N GLY A 83 -5.27 3.41 -3.40
CA GLY A 83 -4.59 3.89 -2.18
C GLY A 83 -3.40 4.79 -2.44
N SER A 84 -2.74 4.63 -3.60
CA SER A 84 -1.56 5.40 -3.99
C SER A 84 -1.70 6.93 -3.81
N PRO A 85 -2.77 7.63 -4.26
CA PRO A 85 -2.80 9.09 -4.13
C PRO A 85 -2.91 9.58 -2.68
N ILE A 86 -3.44 8.77 -1.75
CA ILE A 86 -3.55 9.13 -0.34
C ILE A 86 -2.20 8.91 0.37
N LEU A 87 -1.53 7.78 0.10
CA LEU A 87 -0.21 7.49 0.66
C LEU A 87 0.85 8.47 0.13
N VAL A 88 0.81 8.77 -1.16
CA VAL A 88 1.68 9.76 -1.81
C VAL A 88 1.46 11.16 -1.23
N ALA A 89 0.21 11.59 -1.04
CA ALA A 89 -0.09 12.89 -0.45
C ALA A 89 0.40 13.01 1.02
N GLY A 90 0.49 11.89 1.74
CA GLY A 90 1.01 11.85 3.11
C GLY A 90 2.53 11.67 3.23
N ALA A 91 3.23 11.60 2.09
CA ALA A 91 4.66 11.24 1.98
C ALA A 91 5.00 9.96 2.76
N VAL A 92 4.18 8.93 2.60
CA VAL A 92 4.38 7.61 3.20
C VAL A 92 4.96 6.68 2.15
N ASP A 93 6.10 6.07 2.44
CA ASP A 93 6.72 5.08 1.57
C ASP A 93 5.92 3.78 1.65
N ASP A 94 5.44 3.27 0.53
CA ASP A 94 4.66 2.04 0.48
C ASP A 94 5.41 0.90 -0.22
N GLU A 95 5.28 -0.31 0.34
CA GLU A 95 5.75 -1.54 -0.26
C GLU A 95 4.56 -2.43 -0.58
N ILE A 96 4.26 -2.61 -1.87
CA ILE A 96 3.10 -3.36 -2.32
C ILE A 96 3.45 -4.84 -2.45
N LYS A 97 2.72 -5.68 -1.74
CA LYS A 97 2.80 -7.14 -1.80
C LYS A 97 1.50 -7.69 -2.36
N GLU A 98 1.58 -8.20 -3.59
CA GLU A 98 0.43 -8.74 -4.30
C GLU A 98 0.28 -10.23 -4.04
N ALA A 99 -0.94 -10.66 -3.72
CA ALA A 99 -1.29 -12.07 -3.57
C ALA A 99 -2.27 -12.50 -4.66
N LYS A 100 -1.88 -13.56 -5.39
CA LYS A 100 -2.68 -14.16 -6.46
C LYS A 100 -3.54 -15.32 -5.98
N SER A 101 -3.14 -15.97 -4.88
CA SER A 101 -3.83 -17.13 -4.32
C SER A 101 -4.14 -16.93 -2.84
N LEU A 102 -5.19 -17.61 -2.40
CA LEU A 102 -5.58 -17.64 -1.00
C LEU A 102 -4.46 -18.21 -0.14
N GLY A 103 -4.21 -17.58 1.00
CA GLY A 103 -3.21 -17.99 1.98
C GLY A 103 -1.79 -17.47 1.69
N GLN A 104 -1.54 -16.82 0.55
CA GLN A 104 -0.22 -16.23 0.27
C GLN A 104 0.08 -15.05 1.20
N ILE A 105 -0.92 -14.22 1.53
CA ILE A 105 -0.74 -13.09 2.45
C ILE A 105 -0.44 -13.62 3.85
N GLU A 106 -1.20 -14.63 4.28
CA GLU A 106 -1.03 -15.26 5.58
C GLU A 106 0.40 -15.83 5.76
N THR A 107 0.91 -16.59 4.80
CA THR A 107 2.27 -17.12 4.85
C THR A 107 3.32 -16.01 4.82
N SER A 108 3.15 -14.99 3.97
CA SER A 108 4.08 -13.84 3.89
C SER A 108 4.15 -13.10 5.23
N VAL A 109 3.01 -12.87 5.88
CA VAL A 109 2.96 -12.19 7.18
C VAL A 109 3.64 -13.05 8.25
N MET A 110 3.40 -14.36 8.29
CA MET A 110 4.09 -15.27 9.20
C MET A 110 5.61 -15.26 9.00
N GLU A 111 6.08 -15.39 7.76
CA GLU A 111 7.50 -15.37 7.43
C GLU A 111 8.19 -14.06 7.85
N GLU A 112 7.46 -12.95 7.89
CA GLU A 112 7.96 -11.65 8.36
C GLU A 112 7.98 -11.51 9.89
N ILE A 113 7.17 -12.27 10.62
CA ILE A 113 7.06 -12.20 12.08
C ILE A 113 7.95 -13.23 12.77
N ILE A 114 7.98 -14.47 12.28
CA ILE A 114 8.74 -15.58 12.86
C ILE A 114 10.22 -15.23 13.13
N PRO A 115 10.99 -14.63 12.20
CA PRO A 115 12.39 -14.27 12.48
C PRO A 115 12.53 -13.09 13.45
N ARG A 116 11.51 -12.24 13.61
CA ARG A 116 11.52 -11.17 14.63
C ARG A 116 11.37 -11.70 16.05
N HIS A 117 10.67 -12.82 16.24
CA HIS A 117 10.42 -13.37 17.57
C HIS A 117 11.68 -13.81 18.35
N PRO A 118 12.66 -14.53 17.76
CA PRO A 118 13.91 -14.84 18.46
C PRO A 118 14.74 -13.59 18.74
N GLU A 119 14.84 -12.65 17.80
CA GLU A 119 15.58 -11.39 17.98
C GLU A 119 14.96 -10.50 19.08
N ALA A 120 13.62 -10.43 19.14
CA ALA A 120 12.89 -9.71 20.18
C ALA A 120 12.97 -10.40 21.55
N ALA A 121 12.95 -11.75 21.58
CA ALA A 121 13.15 -12.52 22.81
C ALA A 121 14.57 -12.35 23.36
N GLU A 122 15.58 -12.32 22.49
CA GLU A 122 16.98 -12.04 22.85
C GLU A 122 17.14 -10.59 23.35
N ALA A 123 16.53 -9.60 22.69
CA ALA A 123 16.55 -8.20 23.10
C ALA A 123 15.82 -7.94 24.44
N ALA A 124 14.69 -8.61 24.68
CA ALA A 124 13.97 -8.55 25.95
C ALA A 124 14.79 -9.13 27.11
N SER A 125 15.50 -10.24 26.87
CA SER A 125 16.39 -10.84 27.88
C SER A 125 17.62 -9.97 28.22
N ASN A 126 18.03 -9.09 27.30
CA ASN A 126 19.19 -8.20 27.48
C ASN A 126 18.86 -6.91 28.25
N THR A 127 17.57 -6.58 28.44
CA THR A 127 17.15 -5.38 29.20
C THR A 127 16.97 -5.68 30.70
N GLU A 128 16.84 -6.95 31.08
CA GLU A 128 16.62 -7.38 32.47
C GLU A 128 17.88 -7.90 33.18
N SER A 129 19.05 -7.88 32.52
CA SER A 129 20.31 -8.38 33.10
C SER A 129 21.39 -7.29 33.18
N ALA A 130 21.07 -6.18 33.81
CA ALA A 130 22.08 -5.29 34.40
C ALA A 130 22.46 -5.77 35.81
N ASP A 131 22.83 -7.05 35.95
CA ASP A 131 23.54 -7.55 37.12
C ASP A 131 24.29 -8.86 36.79
N HIS A 132 25.61 -8.74 36.73
CA HIS A 132 26.66 -9.78 36.84
C HIS A 132 26.58 -11.08 36.00
N LYS A 133 27.52 -11.23 35.05
CA LYS A 133 28.44 -12.41 35.00
C LYS A 133 29.66 -12.21 34.09
N PRO A 134 30.80 -12.88 34.37
CA PRO A 134 32.13 -12.55 33.87
C PRO A 134 32.44 -13.13 32.49
N LEU A 135 33.36 -12.45 31.81
CA LEU A 135 34.00 -12.82 30.55
C LEU A 135 34.49 -14.27 30.56
N GLU A 136 33.91 -15.11 29.70
CA GLU A 136 34.47 -16.42 29.36
C GLU A 136 34.88 -16.45 27.89
N ASN A 137 36.18 -16.66 27.71
CA ASN A 137 36.88 -16.59 26.45
C ASN A 137 36.68 -17.92 25.70
N LYS A 138 36.09 -17.89 24.50
CA LYS A 138 36.21 -18.98 23.53
C LYS A 138 36.86 -18.49 22.26
N SER A 139 38.11 -18.90 22.11
CA SER A 139 38.94 -18.75 20.93
C SER A 139 38.37 -19.54 19.75
N ASN A 140 37.88 -18.86 18.72
CA ASN A 140 37.69 -19.44 17.40
C ASN A 140 38.48 -18.59 16.39
N THR A 141 39.62 -19.14 15.95
CA THR A 141 40.39 -18.64 14.82
C THR A 141 39.58 -18.82 13.53
N GLY A 142 39.14 -17.73 12.95
CA GLY A 142 38.61 -17.64 11.60
C GLY A 142 38.56 -16.17 11.22
N PHE A 143 39.47 -15.75 10.34
CA PHE A 143 39.49 -14.39 9.79
C PHE A 143 38.25 -14.22 8.90
N THR A 144 37.14 -13.78 9.50
CA THR A 144 35.99 -13.28 8.75
C THR A 144 36.31 -11.84 8.36
N SER A 145 36.40 -11.57 7.06
CA SER A 145 36.59 -10.20 6.57
C SER A 145 35.49 -9.29 7.12
N PRO A 146 35.79 -8.07 7.63
CA PRO A 146 34.79 -7.12 8.13
C PRO A 146 33.70 -6.76 7.10
N VAL A 147 33.98 -7.02 5.81
CA VAL A 147 33.09 -6.74 4.68
C VAL A 147 31.90 -7.71 4.62
N ASP A 148 32.07 -8.98 5.00
CA ASP A 148 31.00 -9.99 4.91
C ASP A 148 29.96 -9.83 6.02
N ASN A 149 30.41 -9.43 7.22
CA ASN A 149 29.52 -9.10 8.34
C ASN A 149 28.76 -7.77 8.12
N MET A 150 29.30 -6.85 7.31
CA MET A 150 28.58 -5.61 6.94
C MET A 150 27.47 -5.86 5.92
N ASN A 151 27.63 -6.82 4.99
CA ASN A 151 26.63 -7.10 3.95
C ASN A 151 25.41 -7.86 4.48
N ASN A 152 25.60 -8.80 5.42
CA ASN A 152 24.47 -9.54 6.00
C ASN A 152 23.67 -8.70 7.01
N LYS A 153 24.32 -7.76 7.71
CA LYS A 153 23.67 -6.88 8.69
C LYS A 153 22.88 -5.71 8.06
N LYS A 154 23.08 -5.44 6.76
CA LYS A 154 22.41 -4.34 6.04
C LYS A 154 21.02 -4.68 5.51
N LYS A 155 20.64 -5.97 5.49
CA LYS A 155 19.32 -6.42 5.01
C LYS A 155 18.27 -6.45 6.12
N SER A 156 18.69 -6.39 7.37
CA SER A 156 17.86 -6.51 8.58
C SER A 156 17.64 -5.14 9.24
N GLU A 157 16.67 -4.39 8.75
CA GLU A 157 15.79 -3.46 9.51
C GLU A 157 15.07 -2.56 8.50
N VAL A 158 14.25 -3.16 7.65
CA VAL A 158 13.12 -2.38 7.13
C VAL A 158 12.05 -2.47 8.21
N ILE A 159 12.10 -1.51 9.14
CA ILE A 159 11.06 -1.34 10.15
C ILE A 159 9.86 -0.76 9.40
N TYR A 160 8.79 -1.56 9.31
CA TYR A 160 7.51 -1.10 8.79
C TYR A 160 6.68 -0.60 9.97
N ASP A 161 6.19 0.63 9.91
CA ASP A 161 5.38 1.24 10.96
C ASP A 161 3.92 0.76 10.92
N GLY A 162 3.48 0.17 9.80
CA GLY A 162 2.11 -0.27 9.65
C GLY A 162 1.89 -1.25 8.51
N ILE A 163 0.78 -1.99 8.62
CA ILE A 163 0.30 -2.94 7.63
C ILE A 163 -1.06 -2.43 7.12
N LEU A 164 -1.20 -2.32 5.80
CA LEU A 164 -2.45 -2.01 5.12
C LEU A 164 -2.89 -3.24 4.31
N ALA A 165 -4.07 -3.79 4.59
CA ALA A 165 -4.59 -4.94 3.87
C ALA A 165 -5.85 -4.55 3.08
N THR A 166 -5.81 -4.70 1.75
CA THR A 166 -6.90 -4.31 0.84
C THR A 166 -7.35 -5.47 -0.03
N GLY A 167 -8.66 -5.73 -0.03
CA GLY A 167 -9.32 -6.75 -0.84
C GLY A 167 -10.06 -7.79 0.00
N ARG A 168 -10.81 -8.68 -0.65
CA ARG A 168 -11.84 -9.51 0.00
C ARG A 168 -11.28 -10.41 1.12
N ASN A 169 -10.12 -11.02 0.89
CA ASN A 169 -9.51 -11.97 1.81
C ASN A 169 -8.24 -11.42 2.47
N ALA A 170 -7.72 -10.27 2.01
CA ALA A 170 -6.44 -9.73 2.46
C ALA A 170 -6.44 -9.41 3.96
N TYR A 171 -7.52 -8.82 4.47
CA TYR A 171 -7.63 -8.47 5.89
C TYR A 171 -7.66 -9.71 6.79
N SER A 172 -8.47 -10.72 6.46
CA SER A 172 -8.56 -11.94 7.25
C SER A 172 -7.29 -12.78 7.20
N GLU A 173 -6.66 -12.88 6.03
CA GLU A 173 -5.39 -13.59 5.86
C GLU A 173 -4.25 -12.88 6.59
N GLY A 174 -4.19 -11.55 6.52
CA GLY A 174 -3.22 -10.76 7.26
C GLY A 174 -3.35 -10.93 8.78
N LEU A 175 -4.58 -10.91 9.31
CA LEU A 175 -4.84 -11.18 10.72
C LEU A 175 -4.52 -12.63 11.12
N SER A 176 -4.87 -13.61 10.29
CA SER A 176 -4.54 -15.01 10.54
C SER A 176 -3.03 -15.23 10.55
N GLY A 177 -2.31 -14.57 9.64
CA GLY A 177 -0.85 -14.55 9.61
C GLY A 177 -0.26 -13.96 10.90
N LEU A 178 -0.79 -12.81 11.34
CA LEU A 178 -0.36 -12.16 12.59
C LEU A 178 -0.66 -12.99 13.84
N ALA A 179 -1.73 -13.79 13.82
CA ALA A 179 -2.09 -14.64 14.96
C ALA A 179 -1.28 -15.95 15.04
N LYS A 180 -0.72 -16.40 13.91
CA LYS A 180 0.03 -17.66 13.82
C LYS A 180 1.55 -17.47 13.85
N GLY A 181 2.05 -16.31 13.45
CA GLY A 181 3.47 -15.91 13.54
C GLY A 181 3.79 -15.35 14.92
#